data_AF-A0A6P7GDW0-F1
#
_entry.id   AF-A0A6P7GDW0-F1
#
_cell.length_a   1.000
_cell.length_b   1.000
_cell.length_c   1.000
_cell.angle_alpha   90.00
_cell.angle_beta   90.00
_cell.angle_gamma   90.00
#
_symmetry.space_group_name_H-M   'P 1'
#
loop_
_entity.id
_entity.type
_entity.pdbx_description
1 polymer ?
#
loop_
_entity_poly.entity_id
_entity_poly.type
_entity_poly.pdbx_seq_one_letter_code
_entity_poly.pdbx_strand_id
1 'polypeptide(L)'
;MYNSKDIDLAIQFFYSIIYEVIHLFVPLKLYKTSTFPVWFTRELKDLVFKKKMQHKQYKQTLNPFDYHKFCELCLQCKALSEICYRNYLIKTETNIQNDPSGFWKYVNNLRKSNGYPNTMFLNDERSSDGQTVVNLFAENFSTVYQVKK
;
A
#
# COMPACT_ATOMS: atom_id res chain seq x y z
N MET A 1 47.28 -5.02 -16.97
CA MET A 1 46.34 -4.34 -16.06
C MET A 1 45.35 -3.56 -16.91
N TYR A 2 44.13 -4.08 -17.08
CA TYR A 2 43.08 -3.31 -17.76
C TYR A 2 42.71 -2.12 -16.87
N ASN A 3 42.71 -0.92 -17.44
CA ASN A 3 42.46 0.31 -16.70
C ASN A 3 40.97 0.39 -16.36
N SER A 4 40.59 0.07 -15.12
CA SER A 4 39.19 0.02 -14.63
C SER A 4 38.35 1.22 -15.09
N LYS A 5 38.97 2.41 -15.10
CA LYS A 5 38.34 3.67 -15.49
C LYS A 5 37.77 3.66 -16.91
N ASP A 6 38.41 2.93 -17.82
CA ASP A 6 38.02 2.87 -19.23
C ASP A 6 36.80 1.97 -19.44
N ILE A 7 36.73 0.88 -18.67
CA ILE A 7 35.58 -0.03 -18.65
C ILE A 7 34.37 0.66 -18.00
N ASP A 8 34.59 1.36 -16.89
CA ASP A 8 33.52 2.10 -16.20
C ASP A 8 32.92 3.18 -17.11
N LEU A 9 33.76 3.91 -17.85
CA LEU A 9 33.34 4.90 -18.84
C LEU A 9 32.55 4.27 -20.00
N ALA A 10 33.02 3.15 -20.55
CA ALA A 10 32.34 2.44 -21.62
C ALA A 10 30.95 1.95 -21.18
N ILE A 11 30.85 1.41 -19.96
CA ILE A 11 29.59 0.96 -19.36
C ILE A 11 28.64 2.15 -19.15
N GLN A 12 29.15 3.26 -18.63
CA GLN A 12 28.34 4.46 -18.42
C GLN A 12 27.76 5.00 -19.73
N PHE A 13 28.57 5.04 -20.79
CA PHE A 13 28.14 5.47 -22.13
C PHE A 13 27.12 4.50 -22.76
N PHE A 14 27.34 3.19 -22.59
CA PHE A 14 26.38 2.18 -23.02
C PHE A 14 25.01 2.36 -22.35
N TYR A 15 24.99 2.53 -21.02
CA TYR A 15 23.75 2.77 -20.28
C TYR A 15 23.10 4.10 -20.64
N SER A 16 23.88 5.18 -20.89
CA SER A 16 23.29 6.46 -21.29
C SER A 16 22.52 6.36 -22.61
N ILE A 17 23.08 5.65 -23.60
CA ILE A 17 22.40 5.43 -24.89
C ILE A 17 21.15 4.58 -24.68
N ILE A 18 21.22 3.48 -23.92
CA ILE A 18 20.06 2.64 -23.67
C ILE A 18 18.94 3.41 -22.98
N TYR A 19 19.26 4.20 -21.95
CA TYR A 19 18.24 4.98 -21.24
C TYR A 19 17.65 6.07 -22.11
N GLU A 20 18.44 6.70 -22.99
CA GLU A 20 17.94 7.68 -23.96
C GLU A 20 16.97 7.05 -24.95
N VAL A 21 17.31 5.89 -25.51
CA VAL A 21 16.44 5.12 -26.42
C VAL A 21 15.15 4.70 -25.70
N ILE A 22 15.25 4.20 -24.46
CA ILE A 22 14.07 3.84 -23.67
C ILE A 22 13.18 5.08 -23.45
N HIS A 23 13.76 6.21 -23.07
CA HIS A 23 13.01 7.43 -22.80
C HIS A 23 12.30 7.98 -24.06
N LEU A 24 12.94 7.90 -25.23
CA LEU A 24 12.39 8.40 -26.49
C LEU A 24 11.31 7.49 -27.08
N PHE A 25 11.45 6.17 -26.94
CA PHE A 25 10.64 5.21 -27.69
C PHE A 25 9.72 4.34 -26.83
N VAL A 26 9.90 4.31 -25.50
CA VAL A 26 9.02 3.54 -24.59
C VAL A 26 8.00 4.49 -23.95
N PRO A 27 6.71 4.39 -24.33
CA PRO A 27 5.69 5.24 -23.73
C PRO A 27 5.53 4.93 -22.24
N LEU A 28 5.76 5.93 -21.40
CA LEU A 28 5.55 5.83 -19.96
C LEU A 28 4.04 5.85 -19.66
N LYS A 29 3.54 4.77 -19.06
CA LYS A 29 2.16 4.70 -18.60
C LYS A 29 2.09 4.93 -17.10
N LEU A 30 1.43 6.02 -16.71
CA LEU A 30 1.14 6.31 -15.31
C LEU A 30 -0.02 5.42 -14.83
N TYR A 31 0.29 4.47 -13.96
CA TYR A 31 -0.72 3.69 -13.26
C TYR A 31 -1.13 4.41 -11.99
N LYS A 32 -2.42 4.80 -11.91
CA LYS A 32 -3.00 5.27 -10.66
C LYS A 32 -3.50 4.07 -9.88
N THR A 33 -2.98 3.88 -8.67
CA THR A 33 -3.54 2.92 -7.74
C THR A 33 -4.89 3.42 -7.23
N SER A 34 -5.84 2.50 -7.08
CA SER A 34 -7.15 2.83 -6.49
C SER A 34 -6.94 3.27 -5.04
N THR A 35 -7.48 4.45 -4.69
CA THR A 35 -7.49 4.92 -3.29
C THR A 35 -8.54 4.23 -2.43
N PHE A 36 -9.45 3.47 -3.04
CA PHE A 36 -10.41 2.66 -2.30
C PHE A 36 -9.72 1.47 -1.63
N PRO A 37 -10.23 1.04 -0.45
CA PRO A 37 -9.78 -0.19 0.17
C PRO A 37 -9.89 -1.39 -0.76
N VAL A 38 -8.98 -2.35 -0.60
CA VAL A 38 -8.86 -3.54 -1.46
C VAL A 38 -10.12 -4.40 -1.52
N TRP A 39 -10.96 -4.33 -0.48
CA TRP A 39 -12.22 -5.07 -0.37
C TRP A 39 -13.41 -4.37 -1.02
N PHE A 40 -13.24 -3.17 -1.57
CA PHE A 40 -14.31 -2.49 -2.30
C PHE A 40 -14.55 -3.14 -3.66
N THR A 41 -15.78 -3.61 -3.86
CA THR A 41 -16.26 -4.07 -5.16
C THR A 41 -16.54 -2.88 -6.08
N ARG A 42 -16.64 -3.13 -7.39
CA ARG A 42 -17.05 -2.11 -8.38
C ARG A 42 -18.42 -1.51 -8.03
N GLU A 43 -19.37 -2.36 -7.65
CA GLU A 43 -20.71 -1.95 -7.25
C GLU A 43 -20.69 -1.00 -6.05
N LEU A 44 -19.91 -1.30 -5.02
CA LEU A 44 -19.78 -0.42 -3.85
C LEU A 44 -19.14 0.92 -4.22
N LYS A 45 -18.14 0.93 -5.12
CA LYS A 45 -17.56 2.18 -5.64
C LYS A 45 -18.61 3.00 -6.39
N ASP A 46 -19.39 2.36 -7.25
CA ASP A 46 -20.46 3.01 -8.01
C ASP A 46 -21.52 3.63 -7.08
N LEU A 47 -21.91 2.93 -6.01
CA LEU A 47 -22.80 3.49 -4.98
C LEU A 47 -22.18 4.70 -4.26
N VAL A 48 -20.89 4.65 -3.92
CA VAL A 48 -20.19 5.80 -3.31
C VAL A 48 -20.18 7.00 -4.25
N PHE A 49 -19.95 6.79 -5.55
CA PHE A 49 -20.02 7.86 -6.54
C PHE A 49 -21.44 8.42 -6.68
N LYS A 50 -22.45 7.56 -6.85
CA LYS A 50 -23.86 7.97 -6.89
C LYS A 50 -24.26 8.77 -5.65
N LYS A 51 -23.89 8.30 -4.46
CA LYS A 51 -24.12 9.00 -3.19
C LYS A 51 -23.51 10.39 -3.20
N LYS A 52 -22.25 10.53 -3.63
CA LYS A 52 -21.55 11.83 -3.71
C LYS A 52 -22.23 12.77 -4.71
N MET A 53 -22.61 12.26 -5.88
CA MET A 53 -23.32 13.04 -6.91
C MET A 53 -24.67 13.53 -6.39
N GLN A 54 -25.46 12.66 -5.76
CA GLN A 54 -26.77 12.99 -5.23
C GLN A 54 -26.68 14.02 -4.09
N HIS A 55 -25.68 13.89 -3.20
CA HIS A 55 -25.47 14.90 -2.16
C HIS A 55 -25.09 16.25 -2.74
N LYS A 56 -24.23 16.28 -3.77
CA LYS A 56 -23.87 17.52 -4.47
C LYS A 56 -25.12 18.15 -5.11
N GLN A 57 -25.96 17.35 -5.75
CA GLN A 57 -27.22 17.82 -6.33
C GLN A 57 -28.14 18.42 -5.26
N TYR A 58 -28.38 17.72 -4.15
CA TYR A 58 -29.13 18.27 -3.02
C TYR A 58 -28.58 19.60 -2.52
N LYS A 59 -27.24 19.73 -2.42
CA LYS A 59 -26.62 20.99 -1.98
C LYS A 59 -26.81 22.15 -2.96
N GLN A 60 -27.09 21.86 -4.23
CA GLN A 60 -27.37 22.86 -5.25
C GLN A 60 -28.86 23.21 -5.35
N THR A 61 -29.74 22.21 -5.21
CA THR A 61 -31.19 22.37 -5.42
C THR A 61 -31.95 22.64 -4.12
N LEU A 62 -31.40 22.22 -2.97
CA LEU A 62 -32.07 22.14 -1.66
C LEU A 62 -33.39 21.35 -1.69
N ASN A 63 -33.58 20.50 -2.69
CA ASN A 63 -34.82 19.73 -2.85
C ASN A 63 -34.88 18.57 -1.83
N PRO A 64 -35.94 18.46 -1.01
CA PRO A 64 -36.12 17.34 -0.08
C PRO A 64 -36.10 15.96 -0.73
N PHE A 65 -36.56 15.84 -1.98
CA PHE A 65 -36.50 14.59 -2.74
C PHE A 65 -35.06 14.16 -3.01
N ASP A 66 -34.19 15.11 -3.37
CA ASP A 66 -32.77 14.83 -3.60
C ASP A 66 -32.09 14.39 -2.29
N TYR A 67 -32.51 14.95 -1.16
CA TYR A 67 -32.03 14.54 0.16
C TYR A 67 -32.50 13.13 0.53
N HIS A 68 -33.78 12.81 0.31
CA HIS A 68 -34.30 11.46 0.55
C HIS A 68 -33.51 10.41 -0.23
N LYS A 69 -33.28 10.65 -1.52
CA LYS A 69 -32.49 9.78 -2.37
C LYS A 69 -31.03 9.65 -1.92
N PHE A 70 -30.44 10.73 -1.42
CA PHE A 70 -29.12 10.68 -0.78
C PHE A 70 -29.13 9.79 0.48
N CYS A 71 -30.15 9.88 1.33
CA CYS A 71 -30.30 9.03 2.50
C CYS A 71 -30.46 7.55 2.12
N GLU A 72 -31.27 7.24 1.10
CA GLU A 72 -31.39 5.88 0.57
C GLU A 72 -30.04 5.32 0.08
N LEU A 73 -29.28 6.13 -0.67
CA LEU A 73 -27.94 5.75 -1.12
C LEU A 73 -26.96 5.57 0.06
N CYS A 74 -27.10 6.34 1.14
CA CYS A 74 -26.31 6.13 2.36
C CYS A 74 -26.60 4.77 3.00
N LEU A 75 -27.88 4.39 3.10
CA LEU A 75 -28.30 3.10 3.65
C LEU A 75 -27.78 1.94 2.79
N GLN A 76 -27.92 2.04 1.46
CA GLN A 76 -27.41 1.03 0.52
C GLN A 76 -25.88 0.90 0.61
N CYS A 77 -25.16 2.03 0.65
CA CYS A 77 -23.71 2.02 0.83
C CYS A 77 -23.31 1.31 2.12
N LYS A 78 -23.98 1.61 3.24
CA LYS A 78 -23.67 0.98 4.54
C LYS A 78 -23.87 -0.53 4.47
N ALA A 79 -25.06 -0.97 4.06
CA ALA A 79 -25.38 -2.39 3.96
C ALA A 79 -24.41 -3.14 3.03
N LEU A 80 -24.16 -2.62 1.83
CA LEU A 80 -23.25 -3.28 0.90
C LEU A 80 -21.80 -3.27 1.39
N SER A 81 -21.37 -2.22 2.08
CA SER A 81 -20.01 -2.17 2.65
C SER A 81 -19.79 -3.24 3.71
N GLU A 82 -20.78 -3.49 4.57
CA GLU A 82 -20.73 -4.56 5.59
C GLU A 82 -20.65 -5.94 4.93
N ILE A 83 -21.46 -6.18 3.89
CA ILE A 83 -21.45 -7.42 3.12
C ILE A 83 -20.10 -7.63 2.43
N CYS A 84 -19.58 -6.62 1.72
CA CYS A 84 -18.30 -6.70 1.01
C CYS A 84 -17.15 -6.99 1.96
N TYR A 85 -17.12 -6.30 3.11
CA TYR A 85 -16.09 -6.50 4.11
C TYR A 85 -16.16 -7.90 4.74
N ARG A 86 -17.35 -8.38 5.09
CA ARG A 86 -17.54 -9.75 5.60
C ARG A 86 -17.07 -10.80 4.59
N ASN A 87 -17.46 -10.66 3.32
CA ASN A 87 -17.05 -11.58 2.26
C ASN A 87 -15.53 -11.57 2.06
N TYR A 88 -14.91 -10.39 2.16
CA TYR A 88 -13.46 -10.26 2.12
C TYR A 88 -12.78 -10.98 3.28
N LEU A 89 -13.29 -10.86 4.52
CA LEU A 89 -12.76 -11.58 5.67
C LEU A 89 -12.88 -13.10 5.49
N ILE A 90 -14.07 -13.60 5.15
CA ILE A 90 -14.31 -15.03 4.90
C ILE A 90 -13.35 -15.55 3.82
N LYS A 91 -13.18 -14.81 2.72
CA LYS A 91 -12.24 -15.18 1.65
C LYS A 91 -10.80 -15.20 2.16
N THR A 92 -10.41 -14.22 2.97
CA THR A 92 -9.06 -14.12 3.53
C THR A 92 -8.77 -15.29 4.46
N GLU A 93 -9.74 -15.67 5.32
CA GLU A 93 -9.65 -16.77 6.28
C GLU A 93 -9.63 -18.14 5.60
N THR A 94 -10.55 -18.37 4.65
CA THR A 94 -10.66 -19.64 3.94
C THR A 94 -9.47 -19.92 3.02
N ASN A 95 -8.85 -18.88 2.47
CA ASN A 95 -7.69 -19.01 1.59
C ASN A 95 -6.34 -18.92 2.29
N ILE A 96 -6.25 -18.87 3.63
CA ILE A 96 -4.94 -18.74 4.32
C ILE A 96 -3.94 -19.81 3.88
N GLN A 97 -4.39 -21.05 3.69
CA GLN A 97 -3.50 -22.16 3.30
C GLN A 97 -3.05 -22.08 1.83
N ASN A 98 -3.93 -21.60 0.94
CA ASN A 98 -3.67 -21.57 -0.51
C ASN A 98 -3.06 -20.24 -0.98
N ASP A 99 -3.38 -19.14 -0.31
CA ASP A 99 -2.86 -17.80 -0.54
C ASP A 99 -2.56 -17.10 0.81
N PRO A 100 -1.45 -17.46 1.48
CA PRO A 100 -1.01 -16.79 2.70
C PRO A 100 -0.75 -15.29 2.49
N SER A 101 -0.48 -14.86 1.24
CA SER A 101 -0.18 -13.47 0.92
C SER A 101 -1.37 -12.55 1.18
N GLY A 102 -2.60 -13.03 0.94
CA GLY A 102 -3.83 -12.29 1.22
C GLY A 102 -3.99 -11.98 2.72
N PHE A 103 -3.73 -12.98 3.56
CA PHE A 103 -3.75 -12.82 5.01
C PHE A 103 -2.70 -11.81 5.49
N TRP A 104 -1.45 -11.95 5.05
CA TRP A 104 -0.40 -11.00 5.45
C TRP A 104 -0.66 -9.59 4.94
N LYS A 105 -1.25 -9.42 3.75
CA LYS A 105 -1.72 -8.10 3.29
C LYS A 105 -2.80 -7.54 4.21
N TYR A 106 -3.76 -8.34 4.66
CA TYR A 106 -4.76 -7.91 5.63
C TYR A 106 -4.12 -7.45 6.95
N VAL A 107 -3.27 -8.29 7.55
CA VAL A 107 -2.56 -7.97 8.81
C VAL A 107 -1.71 -6.72 8.67
N ASN A 108 -0.97 -6.59 7.57
CA ASN A 108 -0.13 -5.42 7.31
C ASN A 108 -0.96 -4.15 7.11
N ASN A 109 -2.12 -4.23 6.46
CA ASN A 109 -3.03 -3.08 6.34
C ASN A 109 -3.64 -2.64 7.68
N LEU A 110 -3.76 -3.54 8.67
CA LEU A 110 -4.15 -3.18 10.04
C LEU A 110 -3.02 -2.47 10.80
N ARG A 111 -1.77 -2.83 10.50
CA ARG A 111 -0.59 -2.19 11.07
C ARG A 111 -0.44 -0.81 10.42
N LYS A 112 -0.71 0.26 11.17
CA LYS A 112 -0.53 1.66 10.72
C LYS A 112 0.92 2.05 10.39
N SER A 113 1.88 1.13 10.48
CA SER A 113 3.30 1.35 10.20
C SER A 113 3.74 0.50 9.01
N ASN A 114 3.91 1.14 7.85
CA ASN A 114 4.50 0.52 6.64
C ASN A 114 6.04 0.51 6.68
N GLY A 115 6.65 0.75 7.84
CA GLY A 115 8.10 0.91 8.01
C GLY A 115 8.64 0.16 9.21
N TYR A 116 9.87 0.48 9.58
CA TYR A 116 10.52 -0.03 10.79
C TYR A 116 9.67 0.29 12.03
N PRO A 117 9.80 -0.51 13.11
CA PRO A 117 9.17 -0.18 14.38
C PRO A 117 9.52 1.26 14.77
N ASN A 118 8.52 2.09 15.09
CA ASN A 118 8.77 3.44 15.65
C ASN A 118 9.54 3.39 16.97
N THR A 119 9.68 2.21 17.56
CA THR A 119 10.45 2.00 18.77
C THR A 119 10.99 0.58 18.75
N MET A 120 12.30 0.44 18.94
CA MET A 120 12.98 -0.84 19.08
C MET A 120 13.21 -1.14 20.56
N PHE A 121 13.16 -2.42 20.91
CA PHE A 121 13.46 -2.94 22.23
C PHE A 121 14.51 -4.04 22.08
N LEU A 122 15.59 -3.94 22.85
CA LEU A 122 16.61 -4.98 22.98
C LEU A 122 17.04 -5.02 24.45
N ASN A 123 16.82 -6.15 25.12
CA ASN A 123 16.98 -6.27 26.57
C ASN A 123 16.15 -5.20 27.32
N ASP A 124 16.79 -4.39 28.17
CA ASP A 124 16.18 -3.28 28.90
C ASP A 124 16.25 -1.93 28.16
N GLU A 125 16.86 -1.89 26.97
CA GLU A 125 16.95 -0.67 26.17
C GLU A 125 15.76 -0.51 25.22
N ARG A 126 15.20 0.70 25.22
CA ARG A 126 14.14 1.13 24.32
C ARG A 126 14.56 2.42 23.61
N SER A 127 14.49 2.45 22.29
CA SER A 127 14.73 3.69 21.54
C SER A 127 13.77 3.90 20.38
N SER A 128 13.38 5.16 20.16
CA SER A 128 12.68 5.66 18.97
C SER A 128 13.58 6.50 18.06
N ASP A 129 14.84 6.70 18.43
CA ASP A 129 15.82 7.42 17.62
C ASP A 129 16.38 6.51 16.52
N GLY A 130 16.44 7.01 15.28
CA GLY A 130 16.82 6.22 14.12
C GLY A 130 18.25 5.65 14.21
N GLN A 131 19.20 6.42 14.76
CA GLN A 131 20.58 5.97 14.87
C GLN A 131 20.71 4.90 15.95
N THR A 132 20.09 5.10 17.11
CA THR A 132 20.09 4.10 18.18
C THR A 132 19.39 2.81 17.73
N VAL A 133 18.27 2.91 17.00
CA VAL A 133 17.58 1.74 16.44
C VAL A 133 18.50 0.94 15.52
N VAL A 134 19.26 1.60 14.63
CA VAL A 134 20.23 0.90 13.76
C VAL A 134 21.33 0.22 14.57
N ASN A 135 21.83 0.86 15.62
CA ASN A 135 22.85 0.29 16.49
C ASN A 135 22.33 -0.94 17.26
N LEU A 136 21.11 -0.88 17.79
CA LEU A 136 20.45 -2.02 18.44
C LEU A 136 20.25 -3.19 17.46
N PHE A 137 19.94 -2.91 16.20
CA PHE A 137 19.91 -3.95 15.16
C PHE A 137 21.30 -4.57 14.93
N ALA A 138 22.33 -3.75 14.80
CA ALA A 138 23.70 -4.23 14.60
C ALA A 138 24.17 -5.10 15.78
N GLU A 139 23.87 -4.68 17.02
CA GLU A 139 24.17 -5.45 18.23
C GLU A 139 23.46 -6.81 18.21
N ASN A 140 22.14 -6.82 18.00
CA ASN A 140 21.37 -8.07 17.94
C ASN A 140 21.93 -9.02 16.87
N PHE A 141 22.18 -8.55 15.65
CA PHE A 141 22.73 -9.40 14.59
C PHE A 141 24.17 -9.85 14.86
N SER A 142 24.98 -9.03 15.52
CA SER A 142 26.34 -9.42 15.92
C SER A 142 26.32 -10.62 16.86
N THR A 143 25.33 -10.73 17.74
CA THR A 143 25.20 -11.88 18.66
C THR A 143 24.76 -13.15 17.94
N VAL A 144 23.90 -13.03 16.92
CA VAL A 144 23.37 -14.17 16.16
C VAL A 144 24.39 -14.74 15.17
N TYR A 145 25.22 -13.89 14.57
CA TYR A 145 26.21 -14.28 13.56
C TYR A 145 27.62 -14.50 14.13
N GLN A 146 27.77 -14.65 15.45
CA GLN A 146 29.04 -15.11 15.98
C GLN A 146 29.31 -16.54 15.47
N VAL A 147 30.30 -16.66 14.59
CA VAL A 147 30.84 -17.95 14.15
C VAL A 147 31.32 -18.67 15.41
N LYS A 148 30.65 -19.77 15.79
CA LYS A 148 31.18 -20.69 16.78
C LYS A 148 32.54 -21.18 16.26
N LYS A 149 33.62 -20.76 16.92
CA LYS A 149 34.94 -21.36 16.76
C LYS A 149 34.99 -22.72 17.43
#